data_AF-A0A077WJH3-F1
#
_entry.id   AF-A0A077WJH3-F1
#
_cell.length_a   1.000
_cell.length_b   1.000
_cell.length_c   1.000
_cell.angle_alpha   90.00
_cell.angle_beta   90.00
_cell.angle_gamma   90.00
#
_symmetry.space_group_name_H-M   'P 1'
#
loop_
_entity.id
_entity.type
_entity.pdbx_description
1 polymer ?
#
loop_
_entity_poly.entity_id
_entity_poly.type
_entity_poly.pdbx_seq_one_letter_code
_entity_poly.pdbx_strand_id
1 'polypeptide(L)'
;MVYSETALEDRRSAHNALERQRREHLNAKFQELARTLPSLQSVPRPSKSMIVSKSLDYVMQSNTRESRYVSEILDLRRRNEQLRQQAALLRSYKYPSSSFSSSSSSLNHQVHQEQHLNQTSPDSFALTPAMILSKIHQQQQEDRRGHRRS
;
A
#
# COMPACT_ATOMS: atom_id res chain seq x y z
N MET A 1 -55.78 30.10 -13.45
CA MET A 1 -54.61 29.44 -14.08
C MET A 1 -53.27 29.71 -13.36
N VAL A 2 -53.22 30.55 -12.31
CA VAL A 2 -51.96 30.92 -11.63
C VAL A 2 -51.34 29.78 -10.78
N TYR A 3 -52.18 28.88 -10.24
CA TYR A 3 -51.72 27.79 -9.36
C TYR A 3 -50.87 26.70 -10.05
N SER A 4 -51.02 26.50 -11.37
CA SER A 4 -50.23 25.51 -12.11
C SER A 4 -48.84 26.04 -12.49
N GLU A 5 -48.71 27.35 -12.66
CA GLU A 5 -47.44 28.01 -12.96
C GLU A 5 -46.54 27.96 -11.71
N THR A 6 -47.04 28.40 -10.56
CA THR A 6 -46.29 28.35 -9.29
C THR A 6 -45.77 26.95 -8.94
N ALA A 7 -46.57 25.90 -9.17
CA ALA A 7 -46.14 24.52 -8.94
C ALA A 7 -45.01 24.05 -9.88
N LEU A 8 -44.98 24.56 -11.13
CA LEU A 8 -43.90 24.30 -12.08
C LEU A 8 -42.63 25.06 -11.70
N GLU A 9 -42.75 26.32 -11.29
CA GLU A 9 -41.64 27.12 -10.74
C GLU A 9 -41.04 26.48 -9.48
N ASP A 10 -41.87 26.01 -8.54
CA ASP A 10 -41.43 25.33 -7.33
C ASP A 10 -40.67 24.04 -7.66
N ARG A 11 -41.18 23.25 -8.62
CA ARG A 11 -40.49 22.03 -9.09
C ARG A 11 -39.14 22.35 -9.76
N ARG A 12 -39.07 23.40 -10.57
CA ARG A 12 -37.82 23.87 -11.19
C ARG A 12 -36.83 24.38 -10.12
N SER A 13 -37.31 25.12 -9.13
CA SER A 13 -36.51 25.63 -8.02
C SER A 13 -35.92 24.49 -7.18
N ALA A 14 -36.74 23.50 -6.81
CA ALA A 14 -36.30 22.31 -6.09
C ALA A 14 -35.27 21.50 -6.89
N HIS A 15 -35.48 21.32 -8.19
CA HIS A 15 -34.51 20.68 -9.08
C HIS A 15 -33.18 21.47 -9.12
N ASN A 16 -33.23 22.79 -9.24
CA ASN A 16 -32.03 23.65 -9.25
C ASN A 16 -31.27 23.60 -7.92
N ALA A 17 -31.98 23.49 -6.80
CA ALA A 17 -31.38 23.31 -5.49
C ALA A 17 -30.63 21.97 -5.40
N LEU A 18 -31.26 20.88 -5.83
CA LEU A 18 -30.64 19.55 -5.87
C LEU A 18 -29.38 19.53 -6.77
N GLU A 19 -29.44 20.12 -7.97
CA GLU A 19 -28.28 20.16 -8.86
C GLU A 19 -27.17 21.07 -8.33
N ARG A 20 -27.49 22.14 -7.60
CA ARG A 20 -26.49 22.95 -6.89
C ARG A 20 -25.79 22.12 -5.82
N GLN A 21 -26.53 21.41 -4.98
CA GLN A 21 -25.98 20.51 -3.96
C GLN A 21 -25.09 19.43 -4.59
N ARG A 22 -25.51 18.83 -5.71
CA ARG A 22 -24.70 17.83 -6.45
C ARG A 22 -23.38 18.42 -6.93
N ARG A 23 -23.40 19.64 -7.49
CA ARG A 23 -22.19 20.33 -7.97
C ARG A 23 -21.25 20.72 -6.84
N GLU A 24 -21.79 21.16 -5.70
CA GLU A 24 -21.01 21.48 -4.50
C GLU A 24 -20.31 20.23 -3.95
N HIS A 25 -21.02 19.11 -3.84
CA HIS A 25 -20.44 17.82 -3.43
C HIS A 25 -19.32 17.36 -4.37
N LEU A 26 -19.53 17.46 -5.68
CA LEU A 26 -18.50 17.11 -6.66
C LEU A 26 -17.28 18.03 -6.55
N ASN A 27 -17.48 19.33 -6.38
CA ASN A 27 -16.40 20.28 -6.21
C ASN A 27 -15.62 20.02 -4.90
N ALA A 28 -16.28 19.62 -3.82
CA ALA A 28 -15.63 19.22 -2.58
C ALA A 28 -14.68 18.04 -2.80
N LYS A 29 -15.12 17.01 -3.53
CA LYS A 29 -14.26 15.86 -3.91
C LYS A 29 -13.03 16.27 -4.73
N PHE A 30 -13.19 17.21 -5.67
CA PHE A 30 -12.04 17.75 -6.42
C PHE A 30 -11.05 18.49 -5.50
N GLN A 31 -11.54 19.24 -4.52
CA GLN A 31 -10.68 19.95 -3.57
C GLN A 31 -9.96 18.99 -2.63
N GLU A 32 -10.64 17.94 -2.16
CA GLU A 32 -10.04 16.86 -1.37
C GLU A 32 -8.91 16.19 -2.14
N LEU A 33 -9.18 15.77 -3.38
CA LEU A 33 -8.18 15.18 -4.27
C LEU A 33 -6.99 16.12 -4.53
N ALA A 34 -7.24 17.43 -4.68
CA ALA A 34 -6.16 18.39 -4.87
C ALA A 34 -5.23 18.47 -3.64
N ARG A 35 -5.77 18.36 -2.43
CA ARG A 35 -4.99 18.42 -1.18
C ARG A 35 -4.14 17.17 -0.95
N THR A 36 -4.60 16.00 -1.40
CA THR A 36 -3.86 14.74 -1.25
C THR A 36 -2.69 14.62 -2.21
N LEU A 37 -2.68 15.36 -3.33
CA LEU A 37 -1.62 15.33 -4.32
C LEU A 37 -0.42 16.20 -3.91
N PRO A 38 0.78 15.62 -3.69
CA PRO A 38 1.96 16.38 -3.29
C PRO A 38 2.36 17.46 -4.30
N SER A 39 2.14 17.18 -5.60
CA SER A 39 2.47 18.08 -6.71
C SER A 39 1.59 19.32 -6.79
N LEU A 40 0.45 19.35 -6.09
CA LEU A 40 -0.50 20.47 -6.12
C LEU A 40 -0.47 21.32 -4.86
N GLN A 41 0.29 20.95 -3.83
CA GLN A 41 0.34 21.69 -2.55
C GLN A 41 0.81 23.14 -2.72
N SER A 42 1.69 23.40 -3.69
CA SER A 42 2.20 24.73 -4.00
C SER A 42 1.35 25.50 -5.02
N VAL A 43 0.33 24.86 -5.62
CA VAL A 43 -0.48 25.47 -6.67
C VAL A 43 -1.74 26.07 -6.07
N PRO A 44 -1.87 27.41 -5.99
CA PRO A 44 -3.10 28.02 -5.54
C PRO A 44 -4.19 27.84 -6.59
N ARG A 45 -5.35 27.30 -6.17
CA ARG A 45 -6.55 27.10 -7.01
C ARG A 45 -6.29 26.27 -8.28
N PRO A 46 -5.90 25.00 -8.16
CA PRO A 46 -5.66 24.14 -9.31
C PRO A 46 -6.95 23.93 -10.12
N SER A 47 -6.83 23.90 -11.46
CA SER A 47 -7.96 23.66 -12.35
C SER A 47 -8.42 22.19 -12.29
N LYS A 48 -9.68 21.90 -12.63
CA LYS A 48 -10.20 20.52 -12.65
C LYS A 48 -9.39 19.60 -13.57
N SER A 49 -9.02 20.09 -14.75
CA SER A 49 -8.18 19.35 -15.68
C SER A 49 -6.81 19.05 -15.07
N MET A 50 -6.21 20.02 -14.39
CA MET A 50 -4.91 19.86 -13.75
C MET A 50 -4.95 18.85 -12.61
N ILE A 51 -6.00 18.87 -11.79
CA ILE A 51 -6.20 17.89 -10.71
C ILE A 51 -6.22 16.48 -11.30
N VAL A 52 -7.04 16.25 -12.34
CA VAL A 52 -7.12 14.94 -13.00
C VAL A 52 -5.77 14.51 -13.59
N SER A 53 -5.10 15.39 -14.34
CA SER A 53 -3.79 15.09 -14.92
C SER A 53 -2.75 14.75 -13.85
N LYS A 54 -2.71 15.52 -12.75
CA LYS A 54 -1.75 15.26 -11.67
C LYS A 54 -2.09 14.04 -10.83
N SER A 55 -3.35 13.65 -10.73
CA SER A 55 -3.73 12.35 -10.18
C SER A 55 -3.18 11.20 -11.01
N LEU A 56 -3.33 11.26 -12.34
CA LEU A 56 -2.80 10.24 -13.25
C LEU A 56 -1.27 10.15 -13.15
N ASP A 57 -0.58 11.30 -13.21
CA ASP A 57 0.87 11.38 -13.05
C ASP A 57 1.32 10.75 -11.72
N TYR A 58 0.60 11.01 -10.62
CA TYR A 58 0.94 10.50 -9.30
C TYR A 58 0.80 8.98 -9.21
N VAL A 59 -0.30 8.41 -9.72
CA VAL A 59 -0.52 6.96 -9.74
C VAL A 59 0.55 6.26 -10.58
N MET A 60 0.85 6.78 -11.77
CA MET A 60 1.89 6.22 -12.63
C MET A 60 3.25 6.21 -11.93
N GLN A 61 3.65 7.33 -11.35
CA GLN A 61 4.91 7.44 -10.61
C GLN A 61 4.92 6.58 -9.34
N SER A 62 3.78 6.42 -8.67
CA SER A 62 3.64 5.52 -7.52
C SER A 62 3.96 4.08 -7.91
N ASN A 63 3.36 3.59 -9.00
CA ASN A 63 3.58 2.23 -9.49
C ASN A 63 5.03 1.98 -9.91
N THR A 64 5.67 2.97 -10.55
CA THR A 64 7.10 2.88 -10.89
C THR A 64 7.97 2.84 -9.64
N ARG A 65 7.70 3.69 -8.64
CA ARG A 65 8.43 3.68 -7.35
C ARG A 65 8.26 2.36 -6.62
N GLU A 66 7.04 1.84 -6.56
CA GLU A 66 6.73 0.55 -5.96
C GLU A 66 7.53 -0.59 -6.62
N SER A 67 7.53 -0.65 -7.95
CA SER A 67 8.28 -1.67 -8.69
C SER A 67 9.79 -1.61 -8.37
N ARG A 68 10.35 -0.40 -8.27
CA ARG A 68 11.75 -0.21 -7.88
C ARG A 68 12.03 -0.69 -6.47
N TYR A 69 11.17 -0.36 -5.50
CA TYR A 69 11.33 -0.82 -4.12
C TYR A 69 11.23 -2.34 -4.02
N VAL A 70 10.33 -2.98 -4.77
CA VAL A 70 10.25 -4.44 -4.83
C VAL A 70 11.56 -5.04 -5.33
N SER A 71 12.11 -4.55 -6.44
CA SER A 71 13.41 -5.01 -6.96
C SER A 71 14.53 -4.82 -5.93
N GLU A 72 14.59 -3.67 -5.27
CA GLU A 72 15.61 -3.38 -4.26
C GLU A 72 15.50 -4.31 -3.04
N ILE A 73 14.29 -4.59 -2.57
CA ILE A 73 14.05 -5.54 -1.47
C ILE A 73 14.54 -6.94 -1.85
N LEU A 74 14.29 -7.39 -3.09
CA LEU A 74 14.73 -8.70 -3.56
C LEU A 74 16.27 -8.79 -3.64
N ASP A 75 16.91 -7.75 -4.16
CA ASP A 75 18.36 -7.69 -4.25
C ASP A 75 19.02 -7.66 -2.87
N LEU A 76 18.47 -6.86 -1.95
CA LEU A 76 18.96 -6.80 -0.57
C LEU A 76 18.81 -8.14 0.14
N ARG A 77 17.70 -8.86 -0.05
CA ARG A 77 17.50 -10.20 0.50
C ARG A 77 18.53 -11.19 -0.03
N ARG A 78 18.76 -11.21 -1.35
CA ARG A 78 19.76 -12.08 -1.98
C ARG A 78 21.16 -11.81 -1.43
N ARG A 79 21.56 -10.54 -1.34
CA ARG A 79 22.88 -10.14 -0.80
C ARG A 79 23.01 -10.50 0.67
N ASN A 80 21.96 -10.29 1.47
CA ASN A 80 21.96 -10.63 2.89
C ASN A 80 22.14 -12.13 3.11
N GLU A 81 21.45 -12.96 2.31
CA GLU A 81 21.61 -14.41 2.34
C GLU A 81 23.03 -14.84 1.99
N GLN A 82 23.61 -14.29 0.92
CA GLN A 82 24.99 -14.57 0.53
C GLN A 82 25.99 -14.22 1.64
N LEU A 83 25.84 -13.05 2.27
CA LEU A 83 26.69 -12.64 3.39
C LEU A 83 26.55 -13.56 4.60
N ARG A 84 25.32 -14.02 4.91
CA ARG A 84 25.07 -14.99 5.98
C ARG A 84 25.74 -16.34 5.71
N GLN A 85 25.67 -16.82 4.47
CA GLN A 85 26.35 -18.05 4.05
C GLN A 85 27.87 -17.92 4.19
N GLN A 86 28.45 -16.81 3.72
CA GLN A 86 29.88 -16.53 3.86
C GLN A 86 30.32 -16.46 5.33
N ALA A 87 29.56 -15.79 6.18
CA ALA A 87 29.84 -15.71 7.61
C ALA A 87 29.78 -17.08 8.30
N ALA A 88 28.82 -17.93 7.92
CA ALA A 88 28.71 -19.29 8.44
C ALA A 88 29.93 -20.14 8.04
N LEU A 89 30.36 -20.09 6.78
CA LEU A 89 31.55 -20.78 6.29
C LEU A 89 32.81 -20.32 7.03
N LEU A 90 33.04 -19.00 7.13
CA LEU A 90 34.18 -18.46 7.85
C LEU A 90 34.20 -18.86 9.33
N ARG A 91 33.02 -18.92 9.97
CA ARG A 91 32.89 -19.40 11.35
C ARG A 91 33.29 -20.88 11.48
N SER A 92 32.86 -21.73 10.55
CA SER A 92 33.27 -23.15 10.54
C SER A 92 34.77 -23.33 10.27
N TYR A 93 35.38 -22.49 9.42
CA TYR A 93 36.81 -22.55 9.15
C TYR A 93 37.67 -22.03 10.30
N LYS A 94 37.24 -20.98 11.00
CA LYS A 94 38.02 -20.34 12.09
C LYS A 94 37.99 -21.12 13.40
N TYR A 95 36.95 -21.91 13.63
CA TYR A 95 36.80 -22.74 14.84
C TYR A 95 36.33 -24.16 14.48
N PRO A 96 37.20 -25.00 13.89
CA PRO A 96 36.83 -26.35 13.44
C PRO A 96 36.55 -27.34 14.59
N SER A 97 36.79 -26.97 15.86
CA SER A 97 36.70 -27.88 17.02
C SER A 97 35.86 -27.38 18.21
N SER A 98 34.92 -26.43 18.04
CA SER A 98 33.93 -26.18 19.09
C SER A 98 32.74 -27.12 18.95
N SER A 99 33.01 -28.43 19.12
CA SER A 99 32.01 -29.40 19.54
C SER A 99 31.63 -29.08 20.99
N PHE A 100 30.96 -27.95 21.24
CA PHE A 100 30.27 -27.74 22.51
C PHE A 100 28.78 -27.91 22.27
N SER A 101 28.33 -29.12 22.56
CA SER A 101 26.98 -29.36 23.03
C SER A 101 26.71 -28.47 24.25
N SER A 102 26.12 -27.31 24.01
CA SER A 102 25.25 -26.69 25.01
C SER A 102 23.90 -26.46 24.38
N SER A 103 23.03 -27.41 24.66
CA SER A 103 21.63 -27.19 24.95
C SER A 103 21.47 -25.91 25.78
N SER A 104 21.28 -24.76 25.14
CA SER A 104 20.55 -23.65 25.72
C SER A 104 19.10 -23.80 25.25
N SER A 105 18.35 -24.46 26.10
CA SER A 105 16.90 -24.50 26.17
C SER A 105 16.24 -23.18 25.79
N SER A 106 15.23 -23.28 24.93
CA SER A 106 14.06 -22.40 24.85
C SER A 106 14.27 -20.92 24.57
N LEU A 107 14.33 -20.56 23.28
CA LEU A 107 13.41 -19.54 22.77
C LEU A 107 12.58 -20.16 21.64
N ASN A 108 11.43 -20.69 22.03
CA ASN A 108 10.33 -20.95 21.11
C ASN A 108 10.05 -19.66 20.32
N HIS A 109 10.23 -19.67 19.01
CA HIS A 109 9.57 -18.71 18.12
C HIS A 109 8.64 -19.47 17.19
N GLN A 110 7.58 -19.91 17.84
CA GLN A 110 6.26 -20.18 17.32
C GLN A 110 5.94 -19.20 16.18
N VAL A 111 5.98 -19.71 14.95
CA VAL A 111 5.46 -19.01 13.77
C VAL A 111 3.94 -19.17 13.82
N HIS A 112 3.22 -18.03 13.88
CA HIS A 112 1.78 -17.80 14.11
C HIS A 112 1.44 -17.46 15.57
N GLN A 113 0.81 -16.34 15.95
CA GLN A 113 -0.09 -15.33 15.32
C GLN A 113 -0.17 -14.16 16.35
N GLU A 114 -0.35 -12.87 16.03
CA GLU A 114 -1.62 -12.11 16.03
C GLU A 114 -1.28 -10.62 15.76
N GLN A 115 -1.82 -9.99 14.71
CA GLN A 115 -3.02 -9.15 14.75
C GLN A 115 -3.01 -8.10 15.88
N HIS A 116 -2.74 -6.84 15.54
CA HIS A 116 -3.57 -5.69 15.92
C HIS A 116 -2.97 -4.44 15.25
N LEU A 117 -3.57 -4.00 14.14
CA LEU A 117 -3.80 -2.58 13.90
C LEU A 117 -4.94 -2.50 12.86
N ASN A 118 -6.18 -2.54 13.36
CA ASN A 118 -7.29 -1.97 12.64
C ASN A 118 -8.12 -1.15 13.63
N GLN A 119 -7.97 0.18 13.55
CA GLN A 119 -9.06 1.17 13.59
C GLN A 119 -8.45 2.58 13.60
N THR A 120 -8.25 3.16 12.42
CA THR A 120 -8.71 4.51 12.08
C THR A 120 -8.89 4.59 10.55
N SER A 121 -10.09 4.98 10.12
CA SER A 121 -10.52 5.25 8.74
C SER A 121 -9.75 6.42 8.10
N PRO A 122 -9.94 6.79 6.81
CA PRO A 122 -10.05 6.00 5.58
C PRO A 122 -9.09 6.55 4.51
N ASP A 123 -7.90 5.97 4.33
CA ASP A 123 -7.07 6.22 3.14
C ASP A 123 -6.88 4.90 2.38
N SER A 124 -7.84 4.65 1.50
CA SER A 124 -7.90 3.48 0.64
C SER A 124 -6.73 3.49 -0.36
N PHE A 125 -6.11 2.33 -0.55
CA PHE A 125 -5.03 1.98 -1.49
C PHE A 125 -3.57 2.00 -1.00
N ALA A 126 -3.31 2.29 0.28
CA ALA A 126 -2.13 1.75 0.96
C ALA A 126 -2.47 0.37 1.59
N LEU A 127 -3.08 -0.48 0.74
CA LEU A 127 -3.16 -1.95 0.53
C LEU A 127 -2.02 -2.55 -0.33
N THR A 128 -0.77 -2.81 0.05
CA THR A 128 -0.04 -2.54 1.29
C THR A 128 1.02 -3.63 1.46
N PRO A 129 1.98 -3.43 2.36
CA PRO A 129 2.71 -4.49 3.04
C PRO A 129 1.96 -5.83 3.30
N ALA A 130 0.64 -5.85 3.59
CA ALA A 130 -0.11 -7.09 3.84
C ALA A 130 -0.30 -7.97 2.59
N MET A 131 -0.33 -7.37 1.39
CA MET A 131 -0.36 -8.09 0.11
C MET A 131 1.03 -8.57 -0.33
N ILE A 132 2.09 -7.86 0.03
CA ILE A 132 3.48 -8.30 -0.19
C ILE A 132 3.78 -9.54 0.66
N LEU A 133 3.23 -9.59 1.88
CA LEU A 133 3.37 -10.74 2.78
C LEU A 133 2.62 -12.00 2.29
N SER A 134 1.52 -11.88 1.55
CA SER A 134 0.80 -13.04 1.00
C SER A 134 1.60 -13.74 -0.12
N LYS A 135 2.26 -12.99 -1.00
CA LYS A 135 3.14 -13.55 -2.04
C LYS A 135 4.41 -14.18 -1.48
N ILE A 136 4.97 -13.61 -0.40
CA ILE A 136 6.14 -14.19 0.28
C ILE A 136 5.78 -15.51 0.98
N HIS A 137 4.59 -15.59 1.57
CA HIS A 137 4.09 -16.82 2.21
C HIS A 137 3.78 -17.93 1.17
N GLN A 138 3.40 -17.56 -0.06
CA GLN A 138 3.21 -18.50 -1.17
C GLN A 138 4.54 -19.06 -1.72
N GLN A 139 5.55 -18.20 -1.89
CA GLN A 139 6.89 -18.59 -2.36
C GLN A 139 7.58 -19.58 -1.40
N GLN A 140 7.49 -19.34 -0.08
CA GLN A 140 8.10 -20.23 0.92
C GLN A 140 7.39 -21.59 1.06
N GLN A 141 6.15 -21.73 0.58
CA GLN A 141 5.45 -23.02 0.56
C GLN A 141 5.83 -23.88 -0.65
N GLU A 142 6.21 -23.28 -1.78
CA GLU A 142 6.71 -23.99 -2.96
C GLU A 142 8.13 -24.54 -2.73
N ASP A 143 9.00 -23.76 -2.09
CA ASP A 143 10.37 -24.18 -1.75
C ASP A 143 10.40 -25.36 -0.75
N ARG A 144 9.39 -25.45 0.14
CA ARG A 144 9.22 -26.58 1.08
C ARG A 144 8.65 -27.84 0.42
N ARG A 145 7.94 -27.74 -0.70
CA ARG A 145 7.44 -28.91 -1.45
C ARG A 145 8.52 -29.57 -2.30
N GLY A 146 9.54 -28.81 -2.73
CA GLY A 146 10.69 -29.32 -3.49
C GLY A 146 11.65 -30.21 -2.68
N HIS A 147 11.80 -29.99 -1.38
CA HIS A 147 12.73 -30.74 -0.51
C HIS A 147 12.22 -32.12 -0.04
N ARG A 148 10.99 -32.52 -0.39
CA ARG A 148 10.43 -33.86 -0.04
C ARG A 148 10.44 -34.86 -1.21
N ARG A 149 10.99 -34.48 -2.37
CA ARG A 149 11.18 -35.33 -3.54
C ARG A 149 12.62 -35.24 -4.03
N SER A 150 13.56 -35.66 -3.19
CA SER A 150 14.88 -36.14 -3.63
C SER A 150 15.51 -36.98 -2.53
#